data_AF-A0A6N8GFC1-F1
#
_entry.id   AF-A0A6N8GFC1-F1
#
_cell.length_a   1.000
_cell.length_b   1.000
_cell.length_c   1.000
_cell.angle_alpha   90.00
_cell.angle_beta   90.00
_cell.angle_gamma   90.00
#
_symmetry.space_group_name_H-M   'P 1'
#
loop_
_entity.id
_entity.type
_entity.pdbx_description
1 polymer ?
#
loop_
_entity_poly.entity_id
_entity_poly.type
_entity_poly.pdbx_seq_one_letter_code
_entity_poly.pdbx_strand_id
1 'polypeptide(L)'
;MRQLPSPRLPTDRSQLRLALEAPRWALGCYARHPFLVVGVSLIPAAERFTVALWGEAFSAPAHVALEVLAEGARVLLVYLVLRIAVLGDERVRRWNHLPVLRRVRAFADRRWPSLLWQGALLLALAAVFNIVPEQVVPLWLPASAHDLYWACLLAAKNLTVIAFTLLWMVAAARQALIEGGRLLEESRSSAG
;
A
#
# COMPACT_ATOMS: atom_id res chain seq x y z
N MET A 1 -10.76 -26.79 40.64
CA MET A 1 -10.72 -26.66 39.16
C MET A 1 -10.31 -25.23 38.82
N ARG A 2 -9.09 -25.00 38.32
CA ARG A 2 -8.66 -23.67 37.84
C ARG A 2 -9.33 -23.43 36.49
N GLN A 3 -10.23 -22.43 36.42
CA GLN A 3 -10.69 -21.91 35.13
C GLN A 3 -9.49 -21.29 34.42
N LEU A 4 -9.06 -21.91 33.32
CA LEU A 4 -8.11 -21.29 32.39
C LEU A 4 -8.79 -20.03 31.84
N PRO A 5 -8.15 -18.85 31.89
CA PRO A 5 -8.72 -17.65 31.31
C PRO A 5 -8.96 -17.89 29.81
N SER A 6 -10.22 -17.81 29.40
CA SER A 6 -10.60 -17.89 27.99
C SER A 6 -9.79 -16.85 27.21
N PRO A 7 -9.16 -17.19 26.07
CA PRO A 7 -8.45 -16.22 25.26
C PRO A 7 -9.47 -15.15 24.86
N ARG A 8 -9.31 -13.93 25.41
CA ARG A 8 -10.18 -12.80 25.04
C ARG A 8 -9.96 -12.56 23.56
N LEU A 9 -10.93 -12.97 22.74
CA LEU A 9 -10.94 -12.64 21.33
C LEU A 9 -10.82 -11.11 21.23
N PRO A 10 -9.82 -10.59 20.52
CA PRO A 10 -9.64 -9.16 20.38
C PRO A 10 -10.92 -8.55 19.82
N THR A 11 -11.53 -7.62 20.56
CA THR A 11 -12.79 -6.96 20.20
C THR A 11 -12.72 -6.40 18.78
N ASP A 12 -13.81 -6.50 18.01
CA ASP A 12 -13.89 -6.06 16.61
C ASP A 12 -13.39 -4.61 16.40
N ARG A 13 -13.69 -3.72 17.35
CA ARG A 13 -13.18 -2.33 17.37
C ARG A 13 -11.64 -2.23 17.42
N SER A 14 -10.97 -3.12 18.15
CA SER A 14 -9.51 -3.15 18.22
C SER A 14 -8.87 -3.63 16.92
N GLN A 15 -9.50 -4.59 16.25
CA GLN A 15 -9.09 -5.09 14.93
C GLN A 15 -9.29 -4.03 13.85
N LEU A 16 -10.42 -3.32 13.86
CA LEU A 16 -10.68 -2.22 12.93
C LEU A 16 -9.70 -1.05 13.15
N ARG A 17 -9.40 -0.71 14.41
CA ARG A 17 -8.42 0.35 14.70
C ARG A 17 -7.03 0.00 14.17
N LEU A 18 -6.61 -1.25 14.32
CA LEU A 18 -5.37 -1.78 13.74
C LEU A 18 -5.43 -1.76 12.21
N ALA A 19 -6.55 -2.17 11.61
CA ALA A 19 -6.71 -2.17 10.17
C ALA A 19 -6.60 -0.76 9.57
N LEU A 20 -7.09 0.26 10.28
CA LEU A 20 -7.01 1.66 9.86
C LEU A 20 -5.66 2.34 10.14
N GLU A 21 -4.74 1.69 10.86
CA GLU A 21 -3.42 2.28 11.16
C GLU A 21 -2.57 2.41 9.90
N ALA A 22 -2.50 1.37 9.08
CA ALA A 22 -1.77 1.36 7.81
C ALA A 22 -2.24 2.45 6.82
N PRO A 23 -3.55 2.57 6.48
CA PRO A 23 -4.00 3.62 5.56
C PRO A 23 -3.83 5.03 6.11
N ARG A 24 -4.03 5.23 7.42
CA ARG A 24 -3.80 6.55 8.05
C ARG A 24 -2.33 6.94 7.99
N TRP A 25 -1.43 5.97 8.23
CA TRP A 25 -0.01 6.21 8.09
C TRP A 25 0.36 6.52 6.64
N ALA A 26 -0.19 5.77 5.67
CA ALA A 26 0.04 5.99 4.24
C ALA A 26 -0.40 7.40 3.82
N LEU A 27 -1.57 7.84 4.25
CA LEU A 27 -2.08 9.18 3.99
C LEU A 27 -1.18 10.26 4.61
N GLY A 28 -0.77 10.05 5.86
CA GLY A 28 0.17 10.94 6.53
C GLY A 28 1.55 10.99 5.85
N CYS A 29 2.04 9.86 5.32
CA CYS A 29 3.29 9.80 4.57
C CYS A 29 3.18 10.53 3.23
N TYR A 30 2.09 10.32 2.50
CA TYR A 30 1.79 11.02 1.25
C TYR A 30 1.76 12.54 1.47
N ALA A 31 1.06 13.00 2.51
CA ALA A 31 0.95 14.43 2.83
C ALA A 31 2.26 15.05 3.33
N ARG A 32 3.12 14.27 4.01
CA ARG A 32 4.43 14.75 4.51
C ARG A 32 5.52 14.75 3.45
N HIS A 33 5.44 13.86 2.45
CA HIS A 33 6.46 13.72 1.41
C HIS A 33 5.86 13.84 0.00
N PRO A 34 5.09 14.90 -0.30
CA PRO A 34 4.36 15.01 -1.58
C PRO A 34 5.35 15.05 -2.75
N PHE A 35 6.44 15.80 -2.66
CA PHE A 35 7.44 15.88 -3.73
C PHE A 35 8.09 14.55 -4.06
N LEU A 36 8.34 13.70 -3.06
CA LEU A 36 8.91 12.38 -3.28
C LEU A 36 7.88 11.46 -3.94
N VAL A 37 6.69 11.38 -3.37
CA VAL A 37 5.66 10.43 -3.83
C VAL A 37 5.13 10.86 -5.19
N VAL A 38 4.67 12.10 -5.33
CA VAL A 38 4.17 12.66 -6.59
C VAL A 38 5.28 12.69 -7.63
N GLY A 39 6.50 13.11 -7.26
CA GLY A 39 7.62 13.20 -8.21
C GLY A 39 8.00 11.86 -8.81
N VAL A 40 8.17 10.83 -7.98
CA VAL A 40 8.52 9.49 -8.48
C VAL A 40 7.33 8.85 -9.22
N SER A 41 6.10 9.03 -8.72
CA SER A 41 4.89 8.50 -9.38
C SER A 41 4.49 9.25 -10.65
N LEU A 42 5.06 10.43 -10.92
CA LEU A 42 4.84 11.15 -12.17
C LEU A 42 5.47 10.40 -13.35
N ILE A 43 6.55 9.65 -13.14
CA ILE A 43 7.21 8.85 -14.17
C ILE A 43 6.25 7.79 -14.77
N PRO A 44 5.68 6.85 -14.00
CA PRO A 44 4.71 5.89 -14.54
C PRO A 44 3.40 6.55 -14.98
N ALA A 45 3.02 7.69 -14.39
CA ALA A 45 1.84 8.42 -14.85
C ALA A 45 2.05 9.02 -16.25
N ALA A 46 3.21 9.64 -16.50
CA ALA A 46 3.58 10.18 -17.80
C ALA A 46 3.76 9.07 -18.85
N GLU A 47 4.38 7.94 -18.47
CA GLU A 47 4.46 6.75 -19.33
C GLU A 47 3.07 6.30 -19.76
N ARG A 48 2.16 6.05 -18.81
CA ARG A 48 0.80 5.58 -19.13
C ARG A 48 0.00 6.58 -19.95
N PHE A 49 0.13 7.87 -19.66
CA PHE A 49 -0.49 8.92 -20.46
C PHE A 49 0.01 8.87 -21.90
N THR A 50 1.33 8.78 -22.07
CA THR A 50 1.97 8.82 -23.39
C THR A 50 1.64 7.57 -24.21
N VAL A 51 1.71 6.38 -23.60
CA VAL A 51 1.34 5.12 -24.25
C VAL A 51 -0.15 5.10 -24.61
N ALA A 52 -1.03 5.67 -23.78
CA ALA A 52 -2.46 5.72 -24.09
C ALA A 52 -2.79 6.58 -25.32
N LEU A 53 -2.06 7.67 -25.56
CA LEU A 53 -2.31 8.57 -26.70
C LEU A 53 -1.51 8.23 -27.97
N TRP A 54 -0.28 7.73 -27.80
CA TRP A 54 0.67 7.55 -28.91
C TRP A 54 1.27 6.15 -28.97
N GLY A 55 0.70 5.17 -28.27
CA GLY A 55 1.26 3.82 -28.18
C GLY A 55 1.51 3.17 -29.54
N GLU A 56 0.60 3.33 -30.50
CA GLU A 56 0.73 2.77 -31.85
C GLU A 56 1.91 3.36 -32.65
N ALA A 57 2.41 4.55 -32.27
CA ALA A 57 3.54 5.20 -32.92
C ALA A 57 4.90 4.70 -32.39
N PHE A 58 4.92 4.00 -31.26
CA PHE A 58 6.16 3.50 -30.67
C PHE A 58 6.55 2.14 -31.22
N SER A 59 7.85 1.97 -31.45
CA SER A 59 8.42 0.66 -31.75
C SER A 59 8.38 -0.25 -30.51
N ALA A 60 8.36 -1.56 -30.71
CA ALA A 60 8.35 -2.53 -29.60
C ALA A 60 9.47 -2.30 -28.56
N PRO A 61 10.73 -2.00 -28.94
CA PRO A 61 11.77 -1.70 -27.96
C PRO A 61 11.48 -0.43 -27.12
N ALA A 62 10.84 0.57 -27.71
CA ALA A 62 10.49 1.81 -26.99
C ALA A 62 9.41 1.54 -25.94
N HIS A 63 8.40 0.71 -26.25
CA HIS A 63 7.42 0.25 -25.27
C HIS A 63 8.06 -0.46 -24.09
N VAL A 64 8.94 -1.43 -24.35
CA VAL A 64 9.64 -2.17 -23.29
C VAL A 64 10.48 -1.22 -22.43
N ALA A 65 11.19 -0.25 -23.03
CA ALA A 65 11.99 0.71 -22.28
C ALA A 65 11.13 1.59 -21.35
N LEU A 66 9.96 2.03 -21.82
CA LEU A 66 9.00 2.80 -21.02
C LEU A 66 8.42 1.98 -19.87
N GLU A 67 8.05 0.73 -20.11
CA GLU A 67 7.58 -0.19 -19.07
C GLU A 67 8.65 -0.42 -17.99
N VAL A 68 9.89 -0.69 -18.40
CA VAL A 68 11.01 -0.86 -17.46
C VAL A 68 11.25 0.40 -16.64
N LEU A 69 11.15 1.58 -17.25
CA LEU A 69 11.28 2.85 -16.55
C LEU A 69 10.15 3.06 -15.52
N ALA A 70 8.91 2.76 -15.92
CA ALA A 70 7.74 2.87 -15.05
C ALA A 70 7.83 1.91 -13.85
N GLU A 71 8.21 0.65 -14.07
CA GLU A 71 8.41 -0.32 -13.00
C GLU A 71 9.61 0.04 -12.11
N GLY A 72 10.71 0.50 -12.70
CA GLY A 72 11.87 0.99 -11.97
C GLY A 72 11.52 2.14 -11.03
N ALA A 73 10.67 3.07 -11.47
CA ALA A 73 10.16 4.15 -10.63
C ALA A 73 9.29 3.63 -9.48
N ARG A 74 8.43 2.62 -9.71
CA ARG A 74 7.64 1.99 -8.63
C ARG A 74 8.53 1.30 -7.60
N VAL A 75 9.53 0.55 -8.04
CA VAL A 75 10.52 -0.09 -7.16
C VAL A 75 11.28 0.96 -6.35
N LEU A 76 11.71 2.05 -7.00
CA LEU A 76 12.36 3.16 -6.32
C LEU A 76 11.45 3.80 -5.27
N LEU A 77 10.18 4.04 -5.58
CA LEU A 77 9.22 4.57 -4.62
C LEU A 77 9.08 3.65 -3.41
N VAL A 78 8.87 2.36 -3.63
CA VAL A 78 8.78 1.37 -2.54
C VAL A 78 10.04 1.37 -1.70
N TYR A 79 11.21 1.37 -2.33
CA TYR A 79 12.50 1.42 -1.62
C TYR A 79 12.64 2.69 -0.76
N LEU A 80 12.32 3.86 -1.30
CA LEU A 80 12.40 5.13 -0.57
C LEU A 80 11.43 5.16 0.61
N VAL A 81 10.19 4.69 0.40
CA VAL A 81 9.19 4.61 1.47
C VAL A 81 9.60 3.59 2.52
N LEU A 82 10.15 2.43 2.13
CA LEU A 82 10.71 1.45 3.07
C LEU A 82 11.85 2.05 3.91
N ARG A 83 12.74 2.84 3.28
CA ARG A 83 13.81 3.53 4.00
C ARG A 83 13.22 4.45 5.08
N ILE A 84 12.20 5.23 4.74
CA ILE A 84 11.55 6.16 5.67
C ILE A 84 10.75 5.42 6.75
N ALA A 85 9.97 4.42 6.36
CA ALA A 85 8.98 3.76 7.21
C ALA A 85 9.57 2.68 8.12
N VAL A 86 10.61 1.98 7.65
CA VAL A 86 11.15 0.79 8.31
C VAL A 86 12.55 1.06 8.82
N LEU A 87 13.46 1.52 7.94
CA LEU A 87 14.87 1.69 8.32
C LEU A 87 15.07 2.90 9.26
N GLY A 88 14.31 3.96 9.05
CA GLY A 88 14.33 5.18 9.89
C GLY A 88 13.53 5.09 11.18
N ASP A 89 12.78 4.01 11.43
CA ASP A 89 11.83 3.95 12.54
C ASP A 89 12.38 3.20 13.76
N GLU A 90 12.60 3.94 14.86
CA GLU A 90 13.08 3.40 16.13
C GLU A 90 12.19 2.30 16.71
N ARG A 91 10.87 2.35 16.47
CA ARG A 91 9.92 1.34 16.95
C ARG A 91 10.12 0.01 16.22
N VAL A 92 10.52 0.05 14.95
CA VAL A 92 10.90 -1.16 14.22
C VAL A 92 12.23 -1.68 14.74
N ARG A 93 13.21 -0.77 14.92
CA ARG A 93 14.58 -1.08 15.37
C ARG A 93 14.64 -1.69 16.77
N ARG A 94 13.72 -1.32 17.67
CA ARG A 94 13.57 -1.88 19.02
C ARG A 94 13.60 -3.41 19.04
N TRP A 95 13.06 -4.03 18.00
CA TRP A 95 12.90 -5.48 17.90
C TRP A 95 13.85 -6.12 16.87
N ASN A 96 14.96 -5.46 16.52
CA ASN A 96 15.92 -5.98 15.53
C ASN A 96 16.65 -7.26 15.98
N HIS A 97 16.70 -7.52 17.29
CA HIS A 97 17.24 -8.77 17.83
C HIS A 97 16.33 -9.97 17.52
N LEU A 98 15.07 -9.75 17.11
CA LEU A 98 14.14 -10.80 16.69
C LEU A 98 14.16 -10.98 15.16
N PRO A 99 14.16 -12.22 14.64
CA PRO A 99 14.08 -12.47 13.21
C PRO A 99 12.81 -11.85 12.58
N VAL A 100 12.99 -11.15 11.46
CA VAL A 100 11.91 -10.50 10.69
C VAL A 100 10.76 -11.47 10.41
N LEU A 101 11.07 -12.67 9.90
CA LEU A 101 10.05 -13.67 9.56
C LEU A 101 9.23 -14.11 10.77
N ARG A 102 9.85 -14.22 11.96
CA ARG A 102 9.13 -14.58 13.19
C ARG A 102 8.16 -13.48 13.61
N ARG A 103 8.54 -12.21 13.45
CA ARG A 103 7.67 -11.06 13.75
C ARG A 103 6.46 -11.03 12.83
N VAL A 104 6.68 -11.16 11.51
CA VAL A 104 5.61 -11.20 10.52
C VAL A 104 4.67 -12.38 10.77
N ARG A 105 5.21 -13.57 11.03
CA ARG A 105 4.40 -14.75 11.34
C ARG A 105 3.59 -14.60 12.62
N ALA A 106 4.20 -14.08 13.70
CA ALA A 106 3.49 -13.82 14.95
C ALA A 106 2.33 -12.83 14.77
N PHE A 107 2.50 -11.82 13.92
CA PHE A 107 1.42 -10.91 13.55
C PHE A 107 0.32 -11.64 12.77
N ALA A 108 0.67 -12.38 11.73
CA ALA A 108 -0.31 -13.14 10.94
C ALA A 108 -1.12 -14.11 11.82
N ASP A 109 -0.45 -14.90 12.65
CA ASP A 109 -1.10 -15.93 13.48
C ASP A 109 -2.07 -15.32 14.51
N ARG A 110 -1.77 -14.12 15.06
CA ARG A 110 -2.53 -13.52 16.18
C ARG A 110 -3.40 -12.32 15.79
N ARG A 111 -3.23 -11.78 14.58
CA ARG A 111 -3.89 -10.57 14.08
C ARG A 111 -4.38 -10.71 12.64
N TRP A 112 -4.57 -11.94 12.12
CA TRP A 112 -5.15 -12.18 10.79
C TRP A 112 -6.47 -11.45 10.50
N PRO A 113 -7.39 -11.20 11.46
CA PRO A 113 -8.62 -10.47 11.14
C PRO A 113 -8.34 -9.02 10.72
N SER A 114 -7.30 -8.38 11.27
CA SER A 114 -6.84 -7.07 10.83
C SER A 114 -6.30 -7.09 9.40
N LEU A 115 -5.65 -8.19 8.97
CA LEU A 115 -5.19 -8.35 7.59
C LEU A 115 -6.37 -8.47 6.63
N LEU A 116 -7.41 -9.22 7.00
CA LEU A 116 -8.63 -9.29 6.21
C LEU A 116 -9.32 -7.95 6.10
N TRP A 117 -9.42 -7.19 7.19
CA TRP A 117 -9.99 -5.85 7.13
C TRP A 117 -9.16 -4.90 6.26
N GLN A 118 -7.82 -4.97 6.32
CA GLN A 118 -6.97 -4.19 5.42
C GLN A 118 -7.18 -4.58 3.96
N GLY A 119 -7.24 -5.87 3.66
CA GLY A 119 -7.53 -6.37 2.32
C GLY A 119 -8.92 -5.94 1.82
N ALA A 120 -9.93 -6.05 2.67
CA ALA A 120 -11.30 -5.63 2.35
C ALA A 120 -11.39 -4.11 2.09
N LEU A 121 -10.73 -3.29 2.91
CA LEU A 121 -10.68 -1.85 2.70
C LEU A 121 -9.94 -1.48 1.40
N LEU A 122 -8.84 -2.17 1.11
CA LEU A 122 -8.08 -1.95 -0.12
C LEU A 122 -8.90 -2.36 -1.35
N LEU A 123 -9.59 -3.50 -1.29
CA LEU A 123 -10.50 -3.95 -2.36
C LEU A 123 -11.67 -2.98 -2.55
N ALA A 124 -12.29 -2.51 -1.47
CA ALA A 124 -13.36 -1.52 -1.55
C ALA A 124 -12.87 -0.22 -2.19
N LEU A 125 -11.69 0.26 -1.80
CA LEU A 125 -11.10 1.47 -2.36
C LEU A 125 -10.75 1.30 -3.84
N ALA A 126 -10.14 0.17 -4.21
CA ALA A 126 -9.84 -0.16 -5.59
C ALA A 126 -11.11 -0.26 -6.44
N ALA A 127 -12.18 -0.90 -5.92
CA ALA A 127 -13.45 -0.98 -6.60
C ALA A 127 -14.05 0.41 -6.85
N VAL A 128 -14.05 1.30 -5.85
CA VAL A 128 -14.55 2.68 -6.01
C VAL A 128 -13.75 3.45 -7.06
N PHE A 129 -12.41 3.39 -7.01
CA PHE A 129 -11.55 4.10 -7.95
C PHE A 129 -11.47 3.46 -9.34
N ASN A 130 -11.94 2.23 -9.51
CA ASN A 130 -12.08 1.60 -10.83
C ASN A 130 -13.47 1.80 -11.40
N ILE A 131 -14.51 1.38 -10.69
CA ILE A 131 -15.88 1.36 -11.21
C ILE A 131 -16.38 2.77 -11.53
N VAL A 132 -16.21 3.74 -10.61
CA VAL A 132 -16.78 5.08 -10.82
C VAL A 132 -16.13 5.77 -12.03
N PRO A 133 -14.78 5.88 -12.11
CA PRO A 133 -14.18 6.56 -13.24
C PRO A 133 -14.27 5.76 -14.55
N GLU A 134 -14.25 4.43 -14.51
CA GLU A 134 -14.23 3.65 -15.75
C GLU A 134 -15.62 3.38 -16.33
N GLN A 135 -16.67 3.36 -15.50
CA GLN A 135 -18.01 2.97 -15.95
C GLN A 135 -19.04 4.09 -15.83
N VAL A 136 -18.89 5.00 -14.87
CA VAL A 136 -19.89 6.05 -14.62
C VAL A 136 -19.54 7.34 -15.36
N VAL A 137 -18.30 7.82 -15.22
CA VAL A 137 -17.87 9.09 -15.80
C VAL A 137 -17.91 9.11 -17.35
N PRO A 138 -17.54 8.03 -18.08
CA PRO A 138 -17.56 8.04 -19.54
C PRO A 138 -18.96 8.20 -20.14
N LEU A 139 -20.00 7.82 -19.40
CA LEU A 139 -21.40 7.94 -19.85
C LEU A 139 -21.80 9.40 -20.12
N TRP A 140 -21.07 10.36 -19.56
CA TRP A 140 -21.37 11.79 -19.68
C TRP A 140 -20.37 12.53 -20.56
N LEU A 141 -19.43 11.81 -21.18
CA LEU A 141 -18.40 12.40 -22.03
C LEU A 141 -18.79 12.29 -23.51
N PRO A 142 -18.50 13.33 -24.32
CA PRO A 142 -18.59 13.22 -25.77
C PRO A 142 -17.52 12.26 -26.30
N ALA A 143 -17.81 11.57 -27.41
CA ALA A 143 -16.90 10.61 -28.06
C ALA A 143 -15.49 11.19 -28.29
N SER A 144 -15.41 12.46 -28.68
CA SER A 144 -14.14 13.18 -28.93
C SER A 144 -13.25 13.37 -27.70
N ALA A 145 -13.79 13.21 -26.48
CA ALA A 145 -13.04 13.38 -25.24
C ALA A 145 -12.57 12.05 -24.62
N HIS A 146 -12.96 10.91 -25.20
CA HIS A 146 -12.72 9.59 -24.59
C HIS A 146 -11.22 9.27 -24.46
N ASP A 147 -10.44 9.44 -25.53
CA ASP A 147 -9.02 9.08 -25.51
C ASP A 147 -8.23 9.92 -24.50
N LEU A 148 -8.48 11.24 -24.50
CA LEU A 148 -7.86 12.14 -23.52
C LEU A 148 -8.31 11.82 -22.10
N TYR A 149 -9.59 11.51 -21.91
CA TYR A 149 -10.11 11.10 -20.61
C TYR A 149 -9.42 9.83 -20.09
N TRP A 150 -9.31 8.80 -20.91
CA TRP A 150 -8.65 7.55 -20.56
C TRP A 150 -7.18 7.75 -20.24
N ALA A 151 -6.46 8.53 -21.06
CA ALA A 151 -5.07 8.87 -20.80
C ALA A 151 -4.90 9.61 -19.46
N CYS A 152 -5.71 10.64 -19.21
CA CYS A 152 -5.73 11.38 -17.95
C CYS A 152 -6.08 10.50 -16.75
N LEU A 153 -7.08 9.61 -16.91
CA LEU A 153 -7.51 8.72 -15.85
C LEU A 153 -6.40 7.73 -15.47
N LEU A 154 -5.76 7.11 -16.47
CA LEU A 154 -4.64 6.20 -16.25
C LEU A 154 -3.47 6.91 -15.55
N ALA A 155 -3.14 8.13 -15.98
CA ALA A 155 -2.12 8.95 -15.35
C ALA A 155 -2.46 9.27 -13.89
N ALA A 156 -3.69 9.76 -13.64
CA ALA A 156 -4.17 10.11 -12.31
C ALA A 156 -4.17 8.91 -11.36
N LYS A 157 -4.60 7.72 -11.82
CA LYS A 157 -4.57 6.48 -11.04
C LYS A 157 -3.14 6.08 -10.65
N ASN A 158 -2.18 6.24 -11.54
CA ASN A 158 -0.78 5.96 -11.24
C ASN A 158 -0.22 6.92 -10.17
N LEU A 159 -0.58 8.20 -10.27
CA LEU A 159 -0.12 9.24 -9.34
C LEU A 159 -0.75 9.15 -7.95
N THR A 160 -1.99 8.65 -7.87
CA THR A 160 -2.80 8.66 -6.65
C THR A 160 -3.02 7.25 -6.12
N VAL A 161 -3.86 6.45 -6.78
CA VAL A 161 -4.32 5.14 -6.30
C VAL A 161 -3.17 4.16 -6.16
N ILE A 162 -2.32 4.02 -7.18
CA ILE A 162 -1.19 3.07 -7.16
C ILE A 162 -0.15 3.53 -6.14
N ALA A 163 0.23 4.80 -6.17
CA ALA A 163 1.17 5.37 -5.21
C ALA A 163 0.69 5.16 -3.76
N PHE A 164 -0.55 5.51 -3.47
CA PHE A 164 -1.16 5.33 -2.15
C PHE A 164 -1.21 3.86 -1.72
N THR A 165 -1.54 2.96 -2.65
CA THR A 165 -1.53 1.51 -2.41
C THR A 165 -0.13 1.02 -2.03
N LEU A 166 0.92 1.45 -2.73
CA LEU A 166 2.30 1.09 -2.40
C LEU A 166 2.68 1.59 -0.99
N LEU A 167 2.32 2.82 -0.66
CA LEU A 167 2.54 3.38 0.68
C LEU A 167 1.80 2.59 1.76
N TRP A 168 0.55 2.20 1.49
CA TRP A 168 -0.24 1.35 2.39
C TRP A 168 0.45 0.01 2.62
N MET A 169 0.87 -0.68 1.56
CA MET A 169 1.53 -1.98 1.67
C MET A 169 2.80 -1.89 2.54
N VAL A 170 3.60 -0.84 2.38
CA VAL A 170 4.77 -0.58 3.24
C VAL A 170 4.34 -0.30 4.69
N ALA A 171 3.27 0.46 4.89
CA ALA A 171 2.71 0.74 6.22
C ALA A 171 2.23 -0.54 6.93
N ALA A 172 1.57 -1.45 6.20
CA ALA A 172 1.13 -2.74 6.70
C ALA A 172 2.31 -3.63 7.08
N ALA A 173 3.37 -3.67 6.25
CA ALA A 173 4.60 -4.37 6.58
C ALA A 173 5.27 -3.80 7.84
N ARG A 174 5.37 -2.46 7.95
CA ARG A 174 5.86 -1.76 9.14
C ARG A 174 5.05 -2.14 10.39
N GLN A 175 3.72 -2.15 10.28
CA GLN A 175 2.83 -2.52 11.37
C GLN A 175 3.05 -3.97 11.81
N ALA A 176 3.15 -4.91 10.86
CA ALA A 176 3.41 -6.32 11.14
C ALA A 176 4.74 -6.52 11.88
N LEU A 177 5.78 -5.77 11.50
CA LEU A 177 7.06 -5.80 12.20
C LEU A 177 6.93 -5.28 13.64
N ILE A 178 6.29 -4.13 13.85
CA ILE A 178 6.17 -3.53 15.19
C ILE A 178 5.32 -4.39 16.12
N GLU A 179 4.12 -4.76 15.69
CA GLU A 179 3.16 -5.52 16.49
C GLU A 179 3.61 -6.98 16.68
N GLY A 180 4.20 -7.59 15.65
CA GLY A 180 4.80 -8.92 15.75
C GLY A 180 5.93 -9.00 16.77
N GLY A 181 6.78 -7.96 16.84
CA GLY A 181 7.81 -7.85 17.88
C GLY A 181 7.23 -7.78 19.29
N ARG A 182 6.20 -6.94 19.49
CA ARG A 182 5.49 -6.82 20.76
C ARG A 182 4.89 -8.16 21.23
N LEU A 183 4.25 -8.88 20.32
CA LEU A 183 3.59 -10.17 20.63
C LEU A 183 4.58 -11.27 21.03
N LEU A 184 5.78 -11.28 20.44
CA LEU A 184 6.82 -12.25 20.79
C LEU A 184 7.39 -11.98 22.19
N GLU A 185 7.60 -10.70 22.55
CA GLU A 185 8.11 -10.32 23.87
C GLU A 185 7.11 -10.64 25.00
N GLU A 186 5.82 -10.39 24.76
CA GLU A 186 4.74 -10.74 25.70
C GLU A 186 4.66 -12.25 25.94
N SER A 187 4.95 -13.05 24.90
CA SER A 187 4.97 -14.51 25.03
C SER A 187 6.17 -15.00 25.84
N ARG A 188 7.30 -14.31 25.72
CA ARG A 188 8.54 -14.64 26.45
C ARG A 188 8.41 -14.32 27.94
N SER A 189 7.87 -13.15 28.27
CA SER A 189 7.63 -12.73 29.66
C SER A 189 6.55 -13.54 30.37
N SER A 190 5.61 -14.15 29.64
CA SER A 190 4.59 -15.04 30.22
C SER A 190 5.08 -16.47 30.45
N ALA A 191 6.26 -16.83 29.92
CA ALA A 191 6.83 -18.18 29.96
C ALA A 191 8.01 -18.33 30.94
N GLY A 192 8.49 -17.22 31.51
CA GLY A 192 9.50 -17.19 32.57
C GLY A 192 8.86 -16.88 33.91
#